data_AF-A0A7V3T070-F1
#
_entry.id   AF-A0A7V3T070-F1
#
_cell.length_a   1.000
_cell.length_b   1.000
_cell.length_c   1.000
_cell.angle_alpha   90.00
_cell.angle_beta   90.00
_cell.angle_gamma   90.00
#
_symmetry.space_group_name_H-M   'P 1'
#
loop_
_entity.id
_entity.type
_entity.pdbx_description
1 polymer ?
#
loop_
_entity_poly.entity_id
_entity_poly.type
_entity_poly.pdbx_seq_one_letter_code
_entity_poly.pdbx_strand_id
1 'polypeptide(L)'
;MNYEAAEVAATSGVLSSETYSYLSDSVNRYGDYMIKLKLEKQVKPGIYDVFFESGDIIDKELQVGDKLTIYLEDKNLSLFGKLVNSTILGYTPDGFVDGRIKSIKTAVIAKKAENLAKGYDVIADIEKNSGSVQLAILVVTKLNPAGKYYGLAAHEYIDADNLHYGDSTDESGNTGVNYIFDNGDFIKTVELYPDGVEKLIKYVQQ
;
A
#
# COMPACT_ATOMS: atom_id res chain seq x y z
N MET A 1 0.88 13.31 -3.03
CA MET A 1 1.75 12.70 -4.06
C MET A 1 1.59 11.20 -3.96
N ASN A 2 1.31 10.53 -5.07
CA ASN A 2 0.95 9.12 -5.05
C ASN A 2 2.20 8.23 -4.91
N TYR A 3 2.49 7.79 -3.68
CA TYR A 3 3.62 6.89 -3.37
C TYR A 3 3.28 5.41 -3.58
N GLU A 4 2.13 5.12 -4.15
CA GLU A 4 1.69 3.77 -4.54
C GLU A 4 2.74 3.05 -5.40
N ALA A 5 3.51 3.76 -6.23
CA ALA A 5 4.62 3.16 -6.98
C ALA A 5 5.70 2.52 -6.08
N ALA A 6 6.01 3.12 -4.93
CA ALA A 6 6.99 2.58 -3.99
C ALA A 6 6.42 1.34 -3.25
N GLU A 7 5.13 1.35 -2.97
CA GLU A 7 4.42 0.23 -2.32
C GLU A 7 4.24 -0.96 -3.25
N VAL A 8 3.85 -0.69 -4.50
CA VAL A 8 3.82 -1.68 -5.59
C VAL A 8 5.20 -2.31 -5.75
N ALA A 9 6.27 -1.50 -5.87
CA ALA A 9 7.63 -2.02 -6.00
C ALA A 9 8.09 -2.83 -4.78
N ALA A 10 7.74 -2.41 -3.56
CA ALA A 10 8.05 -3.15 -2.33
C ALA A 10 7.38 -4.52 -2.27
N THR A 11 6.18 -4.60 -2.82
CA THR A 11 5.32 -5.78 -2.80
C THR A 11 5.65 -6.74 -3.94
N SER A 12 5.71 -6.24 -5.17
CA SER A 12 6.04 -7.02 -6.37
C SER A 12 7.52 -7.43 -6.43
N GLY A 13 8.38 -6.69 -5.73
CA GLY A 13 9.83 -6.83 -5.84
C GLY A 13 10.39 -6.32 -7.16
N VAL A 14 9.63 -5.52 -7.93
CA VAL A 14 10.06 -4.93 -9.19
C VAL A 14 9.44 -3.54 -9.34
N LEU A 15 10.28 -2.52 -9.60
CA LEU A 15 9.80 -1.25 -10.12
C LEU A 15 9.75 -1.34 -11.65
N SER A 16 8.58 -1.64 -12.21
CA SER A 16 8.45 -1.76 -13.66
C SER A 16 8.51 -0.39 -14.36
N SER A 17 8.89 -0.40 -15.64
CA SER A 17 8.81 0.78 -16.51
C SER A 17 7.40 1.39 -16.55
N GLU A 18 6.36 0.55 -16.47
CA GLU A 18 4.97 1.00 -16.41
C GLU A 18 4.66 1.73 -15.10
N THR A 19 5.02 1.14 -13.96
CA THR A 19 4.84 1.78 -12.64
C THR A 19 5.65 3.07 -12.52
N TYR A 20 6.86 3.09 -13.08
CA TYR A 20 7.69 4.30 -13.15
C TYR A 20 7.06 5.39 -14.04
N SER A 21 6.52 5.02 -15.20
CA SER A 21 5.84 5.95 -16.11
C SER A 21 4.57 6.52 -15.47
N TYR A 22 3.79 5.67 -14.80
CA TYR A 22 2.62 6.12 -14.02
C TYR A 22 3.00 7.13 -12.94
N LEU A 23 4.08 6.87 -12.18
CA LEU A 23 4.58 7.81 -11.19
C LEU A 23 5.00 9.14 -11.84
N SER A 24 5.76 9.08 -12.93
CA SER A 24 6.17 10.26 -13.70
C SER A 24 4.99 11.09 -14.16
N ASP A 25 4.01 10.46 -14.81
CA ASP A 25 2.82 11.13 -15.33
C ASP A 25 1.95 11.71 -14.21
N SER A 26 1.80 10.97 -13.11
CA SER A 26 1.05 11.41 -11.93
C SER A 26 1.69 12.65 -11.30
N VAL A 27 3.01 12.64 -11.11
CA VAL A 27 3.73 13.76 -10.48
C VAL A 27 3.80 14.97 -11.42
N ASN A 28 3.99 14.76 -12.72
CA ASN A 28 4.06 15.84 -13.71
C ASN A 28 2.75 16.63 -13.86
N ARG A 29 1.60 16.05 -13.45
CA ARG A 29 0.32 16.81 -13.37
C ARG A 29 0.35 17.93 -12.34
N TYR A 30 1.22 17.84 -11.34
CA TYR A 30 1.29 18.80 -10.23
C TYR A 30 2.43 19.81 -10.38
N GLY A 31 3.31 19.66 -11.37
CA GLY A 31 4.47 20.53 -11.57
C GLY A 31 5.60 19.85 -12.35
N ASP A 32 6.70 20.56 -12.56
CA ASP A 32 7.88 20.03 -13.23
C ASP A 32 8.84 19.40 -12.22
N TYR A 33 8.64 18.12 -11.96
CA TYR A 33 9.44 17.37 -11.01
C TYR A 33 10.47 16.49 -11.72
N MET A 34 11.60 16.30 -11.05
CA MET A 34 12.61 15.31 -11.38
C MET A 34 12.47 14.14 -10.41
N ILE A 35 12.39 12.93 -10.96
CA ILE A 35 12.42 11.69 -10.19
C ILE A 35 13.86 11.19 -10.14
N LYS A 36 14.39 10.96 -8.95
CA LYS A 36 15.66 10.24 -8.74
C LYS A 36 15.38 8.96 -7.99
N LEU A 37 16.06 7.89 -8.38
CA LEU A 37 15.97 6.59 -7.74
C LEU A 37 17.28 6.30 -7.02
N LYS A 38 17.17 5.61 -5.88
CA LYS A 38 18.29 5.00 -5.19
C LYS A 38 17.86 3.60 -4.78
N LEU A 39 18.66 2.60 -5.12
CA LEU A 39 18.47 1.23 -4.68
C LEU A 39 19.63 0.84 -3.77
N GLU A 40 19.32 0.33 -2.58
CA GLU A 40 20.27 -0.28 -1.66
C GLU A 40 20.03 -1.78 -1.67
N LYS A 41 20.88 -2.53 -2.39
CA LYS A 41 20.77 -3.97 -2.55
C LYS A 41 21.48 -4.68 -1.41
N GLN A 42 20.78 -5.55 -0.69
CA GLN A 42 21.34 -6.24 0.45
C GLN A 42 22.26 -7.37 0.00
N VAL A 43 23.57 -7.23 0.23
CA VAL A 43 24.55 -8.29 -0.06
C VAL A 43 24.66 -9.25 1.12
N LYS A 44 24.60 -8.70 2.34
CA LYS A 44 24.61 -9.44 3.62
C LYS A 44 23.76 -8.66 4.65
N PRO A 45 23.32 -9.29 5.75
CA PRO A 45 22.65 -8.56 6.84
C PRO A 45 23.49 -7.35 7.28
N GLY A 46 22.93 -6.14 7.12
CA GLY A 46 23.59 -4.87 7.44
C GLY A 46 24.58 -4.33 6.41
N ILE A 47 24.84 -5.02 5.28
CA ILE A 47 25.77 -4.58 4.22
C ILE A 47 25.00 -4.43 2.90
N TYR A 48 25.10 -3.24 2.30
CA TYR A 48 24.34 -2.85 1.12
C TYR A 48 25.24 -2.30 0.02
N ASP A 49 24.98 -2.72 -1.23
CA ASP A 49 25.48 -2.06 -2.43
C ASP A 49 24.48 -1.00 -2.89
N VAL A 50 24.97 0.14 -3.37
CA VAL A 50 24.11 1.30 -3.70
C VAL A 50 24.14 1.58 -5.20
N PHE A 51 22.97 1.65 -5.80
CA PHE A 51 22.75 1.95 -7.21
C PHE A 51 21.93 3.24 -7.35
N PHE A 52 22.27 4.06 -8.33
CA PHE A 52 21.59 5.33 -8.62
C PHE A 52 21.12 5.44 -10.08
N GLU A 53 21.64 4.60 -10.97
CA GLU A 53 21.27 4.62 -12.37
C GLU A 53 19.91 3.96 -12.56
N SER A 54 19.00 4.63 -13.27
CA SER A 54 17.66 4.11 -13.51
C SER A 54 17.67 2.79 -14.28
N GLY A 55 18.63 2.59 -15.19
CA GLY A 55 18.79 1.33 -15.93
C GLY A 55 19.18 0.13 -15.07
N ASP A 56 19.76 0.37 -13.89
CA ASP A 56 20.12 -0.67 -12.91
C ASP A 56 19.01 -0.93 -11.88
N ILE A 57 17.91 -0.18 -11.95
CA ILE A 57 16.82 -0.23 -10.96
C ILE A 57 15.49 -0.60 -11.62
N ILE A 58 15.14 0.04 -12.72
CA ILE A 58 13.87 -0.15 -13.43
C ILE A 58 13.89 -1.50 -14.16
N ASP A 59 12.78 -2.24 -14.07
CA ASP A 59 12.59 -3.59 -14.61
C ASP A 59 13.59 -4.64 -14.07
N LYS A 60 14.34 -4.30 -13.01
CA LYS A 60 15.21 -5.24 -12.32
C LYS A 60 14.47 -5.92 -11.18
N GLU A 61 14.72 -7.21 -11.04
CA GLU A 61 14.22 -7.98 -9.93
C GLU A 61 14.98 -7.64 -8.64
N LEU A 62 14.25 -7.18 -7.64
CA LEU A 62 14.76 -6.80 -6.33
C LEU A 62 14.58 -7.95 -5.33
N GLN A 63 15.43 -8.04 -4.33
CA GLN A 63 15.40 -9.10 -3.33
C GLN A 63 14.78 -8.61 -2.01
N VAL A 64 14.29 -9.54 -1.21
CA VAL A 64 13.78 -9.23 0.13
C VAL A 64 14.89 -8.60 0.95
N GLY A 65 14.59 -7.45 1.58
CA GLY A 65 15.56 -6.69 2.36
C GLY A 65 16.26 -5.58 1.59
N ASP A 66 16.14 -5.54 0.27
CA ASP A 66 16.56 -4.39 -0.55
C ASP A 66 15.75 -3.14 -0.16
N LYS A 67 16.31 -1.96 -0.38
CA LYS A 67 15.62 -0.69 -0.10
C LYS A 67 15.58 0.16 -1.35
N LEU A 68 14.37 0.51 -1.78
CA LEU A 68 14.15 1.42 -2.89
C LEU A 68 13.75 2.79 -2.33
N THR A 69 14.53 3.82 -2.63
CA THR A 69 14.19 5.21 -2.32
C THR A 69 13.85 5.97 -3.60
N ILE A 70 12.68 6.59 -3.58
CA ILE A 70 12.19 7.48 -4.63
C ILE A 70 12.26 8.92 -4.11
N TYR A 71 13.02 9.75 -4.81
CA TYR A 71 13.13 11.18 -4.57
C TYR A 71 12.36 11.93 -5.65
N LEU A 72 11.47 12.82 -5.23
CA LEU A 72 10.82 13.80 -6.07
C LEU A 72 11.42 15.16 -5.73
N GLU A 73 12.01 15.81 -6.71
CA GLU A 73 12.60 17.14 -6.56
C GLU A 73 11.98 18.08 -7.59
N ASP A 74 11.36 19.17 -7.14
CA ASP A 74 10.89 20.22 -8.04
C ASP A 74 12.11 20.83 -8.76
N LYS A 75 12.06 20.89 -10.10
CA LYS A 75 13.13 21.52 -10.89
C LYS A 75 13.14 23.02 -10.73
N ASN A 76 12.00 23.61 -10.37
CA ASN A 76 11.82 25.03 -10.21
C ASN A 76 11.83 25.44 -8.74
N LEU A 77 12.17 26.71 -8.50
CA LEU A 77 11.90 27.33 -7.21
C LEU A 77 10.39 27.36 -6.98
N SER A 78 9.98 26.96 -5.77
CA SER A 78 8.59 27.13 -5.34
C SER A 78 8.18 28.60 -5.40
N LEU A 79 6.88 28.88 -5.44
CA LEU A 79 6.37 30.26 -5.36
C LEU A 79 6.90 30.98 -4.10
N PHE A 80 7.02 30.27 -2.98
CA PHE A 80 7.64 30.79 -1.77
C PHE A 80 9.13 31.13 -1.98
N GLY A 81 9.90 30.23 -2.59
CA GLY A 81 11.30 30.49 -2.93
C GLY A 81 11.47 31.69 -3.88
N LYS A 82 10.57 31.82 -4.86
CA LYS A 82 10.53 32.98 -5.77
C LYS A 82 10.20 34.27 -5.02
N LEU A 83 9.22 34.25 -4.12
CA LEU A 83 8.80 35.41 -3.31
C LEU A 83 9.90 35.87 -2.34
N VAL A 84 10.52 34.94 -1.62
CA VAL A 84 11.63 35.22 -0.71
C VAL A 84 12.80 35.83 -1.47
N ASN A 85 13.21 35.22 -2.59
CA ASN A 85 14.29 35.74 -3.42
C ASN A 85 13.96 37.08 -4.07
N SER A 86 12.70 37.31 -4.47
CA SER A 86 12.25 38.61 -5.03
C SER A 86 12.32 39.76 -4.01
N THR A 87 12.17 39.44 -2.72
CA THR A 87 12.23 40.42 -1.63
C THR A 87 13.67 40.71 -1.20
N ILE A 88 14.58 39.73 -1.35
CA ILE A 88 16.01 39.84 -0.99
C ILE A 88 16.87 40.51 -2.09
N LEU A 89 16.38 40.54 -3.33
CA LEU A 89 17.02 41.19 -4.49
C LEU A 89 17.37 42.68 -4.29
N GLY A 90 16.84 43.34 -3.25
CA GLY A 90 17.19 44.71 -2.90
C GLY A 90 18.34 44.88 -1.89
N TYR A 91 18.82 43.83 -1.21
CA TYR A 91 19.69 44.02 -0.04
C TYR A 91 20.93 43.13 0.09
N THR A 92 21.10 42.04 -0.67
CA THR A 92 22.36 41.25 -0.65
C THR A 92 22.54 40.43 -1.92
N PRO A 93 23.64 40.60 -2.70
CA PRO A 93 23.89 39.84 -3.94
C PRO A 93 24.24 38.36 -3.71
N ASP A 94 24.67 37.98 -2.50
CA ASP A 94 25.17 36.62 -2.21
C ASP A 94 24.15 35.70 -1.49
N GLY A 95 22.91 36.16 -1.28
CA GLY A 95 21.90 35.47 -0.46
C GLY A 95 20.72 34.93 -1.26
N PHE A 96 20.92 33.97 -2.16
CA PHE A 96 19.80 33.26 -2.80
C PHE A 96 19.32 32.10 -1.92
N VAL A 97 18.04 32.09 -1.57
CA VAL A 97 17.40 31.01 -0.82
C VAL A 97 16.85 29.97 -1.80
N ASP A 98 17.42 28.76 -1.78
CA ASP A 98 16.94 27.65 -2.61
C ASP A 98 15.72 26.96 -1.98
N GLY A 99 14.53 27.48 -2.27
CA GLY A 99 13.25 26.98 -1.78
C GLY A 99 12.59 25.96 -2.71
N ARG A 100 13.24 24.83 -2.99
CA ARG A 100 12.67 23.73 -3.81
C ARG A 100 11.90 22.73 -2.94
N ILE A 101 10.83 22.17 -3.48
CA ILE A 101 10.09 21.09 -2.83
C ILE A 101 10.83 19.79 -3.06
N LYS A 102 11.13 19.07 -1.97
CA LYS A 102 11.73 17.74 -1.97
C LYS A 102 10.82 16.78 -1.22
N SER A 103 10.50 15.66 -1.84
CA SER A 103 9.67 14.62 -1.24
C SER A 103 10.37 13.28 -1.39
N ILE A 104 10.55 12.57 -0.27
CA ILE A 104 11.37 11.35 -0.21
C ILE A 104 10.52 10.24 0.38
N LYS A 105 10.51 9.09 -0.28
CA LYS A 105 9.92 7.86 0.25
C LYS A 105 10.88 6.71 0.03
N THR A 106 11.13 5.97 1.10
CA THR A 106 11.88 4.71 1.05
C THR A 106 10.91 3.57 1.33
N ALA A 107 10.98 2.53 0.51
CA ALA A 107 10.26 1.29 0.71
C ALA A 107 11.25 0.13 0.80
N VAL A 108 11.00 -0.77 1.76
CA VAL A 108 11.80 -1.99 1.92
C VAL A 108 11.11 -3.07 1.11
N ILE A 109 11.87 -3.72 0.23
CA ILE A 109 11.37 -4.80 -0.59
C ILE A 109 11.08 -5.97 0.34
N ALA A 110 9.81 -6.32 0.46
CA ALA A 110 9.38 -7.44 1.27
C ALA A 110 9.15 -8.70 0.43
N LYS A 111 8.86 -8.55 -0.89
CA LYS A 111 8.30 -9.59 -1.79
C LYS A 111 7.19 -10.44 -1.15
N LYS A 112 6.58 -9.86 -0.13
CA LYS A 112 5.47 -10.37 0.62
C LYS A 112 4.49 -9.23 0.58
N ALA A 113 3.57 -9.30 -0.37
CA ALA A 113 2.22 -8.95 0.02
C ALA A 113 1.92 -9.92 1.15
N GLU A 114 1.99 -9.49 2.40
CA GLU A 114 1.25 -10.21 3.43
C GLU A 114 -0.22 -9.96 3.10
N ASN A 115 -0.70 -10.69 2.07
CA ASN A 115 -2.10 -10.86 1.74
C ASN A 115 -2.93 -9.58 1.90
N LEU A 116 -2.42 -8.44 1.42
CA LEU A 116 -3.05 -7.16 1.67
C LEU A 116 -4.27 -7.06 0.76
N ALA A 117 -5.46 -7.16 1.34
CA ALA A 117 -6.74 -7.08 0.66
C ALA A 117 -7.38 -5.74 0.96
N LYS A 118 -7.96 -5.10 -0.07
CA LYS A 118 -8.79 -3.92 0.15
C LYS A 118 -10.16 -4.36 0.64
N GLY A 119 -10.90 -3.48 1.32
CA GLY A 119 -12.22 -3.83 1.83
C GLY A 119 -13.18 -4.32 0.76
N TYR A 120 -13.12 -3.81 -0.48
CA TYR A 120 -13.91 -4.34 -1.58
C TYR A 120 -13.53 -5.80 -1.95
N ASP A 121 -12.26 -6.19 -1.81
CA ASP A 121 -11.82 -7.58 -2.00
C ASP A 121 -12.38 -8.48 -0.90
N VAL A 122 -12.46 -7.98 0.33
CA VAL A 122 -13.07 -8.70 1.47
C VAL A 122 -14.56 -8.94 1.22
N ILE A 123 -15.30 -7.90 0.82
CA ILE A 123 -16.73 -8.00 0.51
C ILE A 123 -16.98 -8.98 -0.63
N ALA A 124 -16.18 -8.89 -1.71
CA ALA A 124 -16.29 -9.79 -2.86
C ALA A 124 -16.04 -11.27 -2.48
N ASP A 125 -15.06 -11.53 -1.61
CA ASP A 125 -14.78 -12.89 -1.13
C ASP A 125 -15.89 -13.41 -0.21
N ILE A 126 -16.53 -12.56 0.60
CA ILE A 126 -17.72 -12.91 1.39
C ILE A 126 -18.86 -13.32 0.46
N GLU A 127 -19.18 -12.50 -0.54
CA GLU A 127 -20.27 -12.78 -1.49
C GLU A 127 -20.02 -14.06 -2.30
N LYS A 128 -18.79 -14.27 -2.76
CA LYS A 128 -18.41 -15.45 -3.54
C LYS A 128 -18.55 -16.75 -2.75
N ASN A 129 -18.26 -16.72 -1.45
CA ASN A 129 -18.18 -17.92 -0.60
C ASN A 129 -19.36 -18.06 0.38
N SER A 130 -20.38 -17.20 0.32
CA SER A 130 -21.53 -17.22 1.24
C SER A 130 -22.31 -18.54 1.25
N GLY A 131 -22.18 -19.36 0.20
CA GLY A 131 -22.83 -20.67 0.07
C GLY A 131 -21.92 -21.87 0.36
N SER A 132 -20.68 -21.66 0.80
CA SER A 132 -19.76 -22.76 1.09
C SER A 132 -20.01 -23.34 2.47
N VAL A 133 -20.14 -24.68 2.55
CA VAL A 133 -20.20 -25.41 3.84
C VAL A 133 -18.82 -25.77 4.38
N GLN A 134 -17.77 -25.56 3.57
CA GLN A 134 -16.40 -25.96 3.89
C GLN A 134 -15.50 -24.80 4.28
N LEU A 135 -15.91 -23.57 3.96
CA LEU A 135 -15.09 -22.37 4.11
C LEU A 135 -15.87 -21.29 4.86
N ALA A 136 -15.29 -20.82 5.97
CA ALA A 136 -15.77 -19.66 6.69
C ALA A 136 -14.84 -18.45 6.50
N ILE A 137 -15.38 -17.24 6.62
CA ILE A 137 -14.61 -16.00 6.51
C ILE A 137 -14.76 -15.20 7.81
N LEU A 138 -13.65 -14.96 8.52
CA LEU A 138 -13.59 -14.07 9.67
C LEU A 138 -13.08 -12.71 9.24
N VAL A 139 -13.79 -11.64 9.57
CA VAL A 139 -13.32 -10.26 9.36
C VAL A 139 -13.17 -9.56 10.70
N VAL A 140 -11.98 -9.04 10.97
CA VAL A 140 -11.63 -8.23 12.15
C VAL A 140 -11.42 -6.80 11.69
N THR A 141 -12.19 -5.86 12.24
CA THR A 141 -12.06 -4.43 11.97
C THR A 141 -11.46 -3.71 13.17
N LYS A 142 -10.99 -2.47 12.99
CA LYS A 142 -10.53 -1.63 14.12
C LYS A 142 -11.63 -1.36 15.16
N LEU A 143 -12.88 -1.34 14.71
CA LEU A 143 -14.05 -1.05 15.54
C LEU A 143 -14.62 -2.32 16.19
N ASN A 144 -14.36 -3.49 15.62
CA ASN A 144 -14.66 -4.79 16.21
C ASN A 144 -13.42 -5.71 16.23
N PRO A 145 -12.60 -5.63 17.29
CA PRO A 145 -11.41 -6.49 17.45
C PRO A 145 -11.73 -7.97 17.69
N ALA A 146 -12.96 -8.30 18.11
CA ALA A 146 -13.40 -9.69 18.27
C ALA A 146 -13.69 -10.36 16.90
N GLY A 147 -13.87 -9.53 15.86
CA GLY A 147 -14.21 -9.96 14.52
C GLY A 147 -15.63 -10.48 14.37
N LYS A 148 -16.02 -10.74 13.12
CA LYS A 148 -17.31 -11.30 12.74
C LYS A 148 -17.14 -12.37 11.68
N TYR A 149 -17.88 -13.46 11.82
CA TYR A 149 -17.86 -14.56 10.86
C TYR A 149 -18.96 -14.39 9.82
N TYR A 150 -18.58 -14.58 8.56
CA TYR A 150 -19.43 -14.58 7.39
C TYR A 150 -19.41 -15.97 6.74
N GLY A 151 -20.57 -16.44 6.29
CA GLY A 151 -20.73 -17.74 5.62
C GLY A 151 -22.04 -18.42 5.99
N LEU A 152 -22.18 -19.71 5.71
CA LEU A 152 -23.40 -20.45 6.07
C LEU A 152 -23.50 -20.71 7.58
N ALA A 153 -24.70 -20.55 8.13
CA ALA A 153 -25.02 -20.85 9.54
C ALA A 153 -24.80 -22.33 9.94
N ALA A 154 -24.65 -23.24 8.97
CA ALA A 154 -24.47 -24.67 9.20
C ALA A 154 -22.99 -25.13 9.12
N HIS A 155 -22.04 -24.21 9.27
CA HIS A 155 -20.62 -24.54 9.17
C HIS A 155 -20.16 -25.40 10.36
N GLU A 156 -19.43 -26.50 10.09
CA GLU A 156 -19.07 -27.50 11.11
C GLU A 156 -18.17 -26.93 12.23
N TYR A 157 -17.43 -25.85 11.95
CA TYR A 157 -16.37 -25.33 12.82
C TYR A 157 -16.69 -23.98 13.46
N ILE A 158 -17.71 -23.26 12.97
CA ILE A 158 -18.00 -21.87 13.33
C ILE A 158 -19.51 -21.64 13.25
N ASP A 159 -20.12 -21.10 14.29
CA ASP A 159 -21.48 -20.55 14.22
C ASP A 159 -21.39 -19.21 13.48
N ALA A 160 -21.74 -19.18 12.18
CA ALA A 160 -21.73 -17.94 11.41
C ALA A 160 -22.89 -17.05 11.86
N ASP A 161 -22.56 -15.89 12.43
CA ASP A 161 -23.55 -14.91 12.91
C ASP A 161 -24.20 -14.14 11.76
N ASN A 162 -23.51 -14.02 10.62
CA ASN A 162 -23.96 -13.33 9.41
C ASN A 162 -23.80 -14.20 8.16
N LEU A 163 -24.82 -14.21 7.30
CA LEU A 163 -24.82 -14.99 6.06
C LEU A 163 -24.22 -14.19 4.90
N HIS A 164 -24.48 -12.88 4.88
CA HIS A 164 -24.06 -11.96 3.83
C HIS A 164 -23.52 -10.66 4.45
N TYR A 165 -22.74 -9.91 3.68
CA TYR A 165 -22.38 -8.55 4.07
C TYR A 165 -23.60 -7.63 3.93
N GLY A 166 -23.86 -6.78 4.94
CA GLY A 166 -24.95 -5.81 4.94
C GLY A 166 -26.32 -6.37 5.35
N ASP A 167 -26.38 -7.60 5.83
CA ASP A 167 -27.63 -8.25 6.27
C ASP A 167 -27.99 -7.94 7.73
N SER A 168 -27.04 -7.46 8.53
CA SER A 168 -27.25 -7.22 9.96
C SER A 168 -27.61 -5.77 10.27
N THR A 169 -28.38 -5.58 11.34
CA THR A 169 -28.86 -4.25 11.78
C THR A 169 -27.70 -3.31 12.12
N ASP A 170 -26.62 -3.88 12.65
CA ASP A 170 -25.34 -3.24 12.93
C ASP A 170 -24.52 -2.86 11.69
N GLU A 171 -24.84 -3.37 10.49
CA GLU A 171 -24.18 -2.99 9.22
C GLU A 171 -25.05 -2.06 8.35
N SER A 172 -26.36 -2.01 8.63
CA SER A 172 -27.31 -1.13 7.92
C SER A 172 -27.09 0.35 8.27
N GLY A 173 -26.65 1.15 7.29
CA GLY A 173 -26.50 2.61 7.44
C GLY A 173 -25.07 3.17 7.44
N ASN A 174 -24.10 2.47 6.84
CA ASN A 174 -22.70 2.93 6.64
C ASN A 174 -21.94 3.32 7.92
N THR A 175 -22.39 2.90 9.11
CA THR A 175 -21.86 3.41 10.40
C THR A 175 -21.73 2.34 11.49
N GLY A 176 -21.67 1.07 11.09
CA GLY A 176 -21.55 -0.08 11.98
C GLY A 176 -20.18 -0.29 12.62
N VAL A 177 -20.15 -0.93 13.80
CA VAL A 177 -18.90 -1.45 14.40
C VAL A 177 -18.25 -2.55 13.56
N ASN A 178 -19.05 -3.19 12.70
CA ASN A 178 -18.64 -4.26 11.77
C ASN A 178 -18.48 -3.77 10.32
N TYR A 179 -18.51 -2.46 10.09
CA TYR A 179 -18.50 -1.92 8.75
C TYR A 179 -17.12 -2.08 8.07
N ILE A 180 -17.12 -2.72 6.90
CA ILE A 180 -15.94 -2.92 6.06
C ILE A 180 -15.89 -1.75 5.09
N PHE A 181 -14.92 -0.86 5.26
CA PHE A 181 -14.71 0.24 4.32
C PHE A 181 -14.13 -0.28 3.02
N ASP A 182 -14.70 0.07 1.87
CA ASP A 182 -14.19 -0.29 0.54
C ASP A 182 -12.70 0.02 0.36
N ASN A 183 -12.18 1.04 1.06
CA ASN A 183 -10.78 1.47 1.03
C ASN A 183 -9.95 1.05 2.25
N GLY A 184 -10.48 0.22 3.15
CA GLY A 184 -9.73 -0.30 4.30
C GLY A 184 -8.68 -1.32 3.85
N ASP A 185 -7.50 -1.28 4.48
CA ASP A 185 -6.44 -2.27 4.25
C ASP A 185 -6.58 -3.42 5.23
N PHE A 186 -6.63 -4.65 4.72
CA PHE A 186 -6.76 -5.88 5.51
C PHE A 186 -5.60 -6.83 5.21
N ILE A 187 -5.13 -7.55 6.23
CA ILE A 187 -4.25 -8.70 6.04
C ILE A 187 -5.12 -9.97 5.96
N LYS A 188 -5.04 -10.67 4.84
CA LYS A 188 -5.70 -11.98 4.64
C LYS A 188 -4.81 -13.11 5.18
N THR A 189 -5.39 -14.09 5.85
CA THR A 189 -4.70 -15.28 6.35
C THR A 189 -5.58 -16.48 6.05
N VAL A 190 -5.04 -17.55 5.48
CA VAL A 190 -5.80 -18.75 5.15
C VAL A 190 -5.31 -19.90 6.01
N GLU A 191 -6.22 -20.56 6.70
CA GLU A 191 -5.94 -21.77 7.47
C GLU A 191 -6.27 -23.01 6.62
N LEU A 192 -5.22 -23.76 6.32
CA LEU A 192 -5.27 -25.04 5.61
C LEU A 192 -5.28 -26.18 6.62
N TYR A 193 -6.15 -27.16 6.40
CA TYR A 193 -6.17 -28.39 7.19
C TYR A 193 -5.22 -29.45 6.61
N PRO A 194 -4.92 -30.54 7.34
CA PRO A 194 -4.00 -31.59 6.89
C PRO A 194 -4.38 -32.27 5.56
N ASP A 195 -5.63 -32.15 5.13
CA ASP A 195 -6.18 -32.61 3.85
C ASP A 195 -5.94 -31.63 2.68
N GLY A 196 -5.35 -30.46 2.96
CA GLY A 196 -5.10 -29.39 1.98
C GLY A 196 -6.33 -28.54 1.66
N VAL A 197 -7.45 -28.73 2.37
CA VAL A 197 -8.67 -27.96 2.17
C VAL A 197 -8.61 -26.66 2.98
N GLU A 198 -8.93 -25.55 2.33
CA GLU A 198 -9.09 -24.25 2.98
C GLU A 198 -10.37 -24.28 3.82
N LYS A 199 -10.24 -24.07 5.13
CA LYS A 199 -11.42 -24.06 6.03
C LYS A 199 -11.75 -22.69 6.60
N LEU A 200 -10.77 -21.79 6.70
CA LEU A 200 -10.98 -20.47 7.27
C LEU A 200 -10.09 -19.42 6.60
N ILE A 201 -10.72 -18.34 6.12
CA ILE A 201 -10.04 -17.13 5.70
C ILE A 201 -10.23 -16.07 6.78
N LYS A 202 -9.16 -15.45 7.25
CA LYS A 202 -9.18 -14.36 8.23
C LYS A 202 -8.71 -13.07 7.57
N TYR A 203 -9.50 -12.00 7.66
CA TYR A 203 -9.14 -10.65 7.25
C TYR A 203 -8.96 -9.79 8.50
N VAL A 204 -7.80 -9.15 8.67
CA VAL A 204 -7.52 -8.28 9.83
C VAL A 204 -7.17 -6.87 9.36
N GLN A 205 -8.00 -5.89 9.69
CA GLN A 205 -7.80 -4.50 9.30
C GLN A 205 -6.54 -3.90 9.95
N GLN A 206 -5.68 -3.28 9.14
CA GLN A 206 -4.49 -2.51 9.57
C GLN A 206 -4.83 -1.09 9.99
#